data_AF-A0A2L2Z9J9-F1
#
_entry.id   AF-A0A2L2Z9J9-F1
#
_cell.length_a   1.000
_cell.length_b   1.000
_cell.length_c   1.000
_cell.angle_alpha   90.00
_cell.angle_beta   90.00
_cell.angle_gamma   90.00
#
_symmetry.space_group_name_H-M   'P 1'
#
loop_
_entity.id
_entity.type
_entity.pdbx_description
1 polymer ?
#
loop_
_entity_poly.entity_id
_entity_poly.type
_entity_poly.pdbx_seq_one_letter_code
_entity_poly.pdbx_strand_id
1 'polypeptide(L)' 'LLPPLESLATVEETVVRDKAVESLRNISQQHSAAGLEQHFVPLVIRLASRTSACGLFGVCYSRLSAPLKAELRK' A
#
# COMPACT_ATOMS: atom_id res chain seq x y z
N LEU A 1 -4.53 -1.81 -13.11
CA LEU A 1 -5.59 -2.07 -12.10
C LEU A 1 -5.42 -1.27 -10.80
N LEU A 2 -4.27 -0.64 -10.53
CA LEU A 2 -4.05 0.22 -9.35
C LEU A 2 -4.84 1.56 -9.33
N PRO A 3 -5.05 2.27 -10.47
CA PRO A 3 -5.74 3.56 -10.47
C PRO A 3 -7.17 3.56 -9.88
N PRO A 4 -8.05 2.59 -10.20
CA PRO A 4 -9.39 2.57 -9.61
C PRO A 4 -9.39 2.25 -8.11
N LEU A 5 -8.45 1.43 -7.63
CA LEU A 5 -8.30 1.16 -6.19
C LEU A 5 -7.77 2.36 -5.42
N GLU A 6 -6.89 3.16 -6.02
CA GLU A 6 -6.42 4.41 -5.46
C GLU A 6 -7.59 5.40 -5.28
N SER A 7 -8.44 5.54 -6.29
CA SER A 7 -9.64 6.40 -6.21
C SER A 7 -10.61 5.96 -5.11
N LEU A 8 -10.88 4.64 -5.00
CA LEU A 8 -11.73 4.09 -3.93
C LEU A 8 -11.13 4.26 -2.54
N ALA A 9 -9.80 4.16 -2.41
CA ALA A 9 -9.11 4.38 -1.13
C ALA A 9 -9.08 5.86 -0.70
N THR A 10 -9.37 6.80 -1.62
CA THR A 10 -9.51 8.23 -1.32
C THR A 10 -10.92 8.68 -0.95
N VAL A 11 -11.93 7.80 -1.08
CA VAL A 11 -13.32 8.11 -0.69
C VAL A 11 -13.42 8.25 0.83
N GLU A 12 -14.16 9.26 1.30
CA GLU A 12 -14.30 9.55 2.75
C GLU A 12 -15.00 8.43 3.53
N GLU A 13 -15.79 7.61 2.84
CA GLU A 13 -16.52 6.47 3.39
C GLU A 13 -15.57 5.36 3.86
N THR A 14 -15.50 5.19 5.19
CA THR A 14 -14.59 4.27 5.88
C THR A 14 -14.71 2.82 5.43
N VAL A 15 -15.93 2.36 5.13
CA VAL A 15 -16.22 0.97 4.73
C VAL A 15 -15.65 0.64 3.33
N VAL A 16 -15.75 1.60 2.40
CA VAL A 16 -15.20 1.46 1.04
C VAL A 16 -13.67 1.46 1.08
N ARG A 17 -13.10 2.32 1.92
CA ARG A 17 -11.65 2.43 2.14
C ARG A 17 -11.06 1.16 2.77
N ASP A 18 -11.67 0.58 3.80
CA ASP A 18 -11.16 -0.65 4.42
C ASP A 18 -11.16 -1.83 3.44
N LYS A 19 -12.21 -1.96 2.61
CA LYS A 19 -12.24 -2.98 1.54
C LYS A 19 -11.22 -2.73 0.44
N ALA A 20 -10.95 -1.46 0.10
CA ALA A 20 -9.90 -1.12 -0.85
C ALA A 20 -8.50 -1.47 -0.29
N VAL A 21 -8.26 -1.20 0.99
CA VAL A 21 -7.02 -1.57 1.70
C VAL A 21 -6.86 -3.10 1.77
N GLU A 22 -7.92 -3.84 2.06
CA GLU A 22 -7.91 -5.30 2.07
C GLU A 22 -7.64 -5.88 0.67
N SER A 23 -8.26 -5.31 -0.37
CA SER A 23 -7.97 -5.68 -1.76
C SER A 23 -6.53 -5.39 -2.14
N LEU A 24 -6.00 -4.21 -1.78
CA LEU A 24 -4.60 -3.85 -1.99
C LEU A 24 -3.67 -4.84 -1.29
N ARG A 25 -3.99 -5.29 -0.08
CA ARG A 25 -3.24 -6.32 0.65
C ARG A 25 -3.21 -7.66 -0.08
N ASN A 26 -4.34 -8.10 -0.62
CA ASN A 26 -4.39 -9.36 -1.38
C ASN A 26 -3.59 -9.26 -2.69
N ILE A 27 -3.69 -8.12 -3.39
CA ILE A 27 -2.93 -7.88 -4.63
C ILE A 27 -1.43 -7.76 -4.35
N SER A 28 -1.04 -7.19 -3.22
CA SER A 28 0.36 -7.09 -2.81
C SER A 28 1.00 -8.45 -2.57
N GLN A 29 0.22 -9.42 -2.09
CA GLN A 29 0.67 -10.82 -1.95
C GLN A 29 0.92 -11.50 -3.30
N GLN A 30 0.17 -11.14 -4.33
CA GLN A 30 0.30 -11.68 -5.69
C GLN A 30 1.34 -10.96 -6.55
N HIS A 31 1.74 -9.74 -6.18
CA HIS A 31 2.78 -8.99 -6.89
C HIS A 31 4.21 -9.48 -6.57
N SER A 32 5.08 -9.40 -7.57
CA SER A 32 6.53 -9.57 -7.41
C SER A 32 7.13 -8.44 -6.57
N ALA A 33 8.25 -8.72 -5.90
CA ALA A 33 8.95 -7.74 -5.05
C ALA A 33 9.28 -6.44 -5.82
N ALA A 34 9.77 -6.56 -7.06
CA ALA A 34 10.06 -5.39 -7.89
C ALA A 34 8.81 -4.54 -8.21
N GLY A 35 7.67 -5.19 -8.46
CA GLY A 35 6.40 -4.48 -8.71
C GLY A 35 5.87 -3.77 -7.46
N LEU A 36 6.05 -4.40 -6.29
CA LEU A 36 5.76 -3.81 -4.99
C LEU A 36 6.58 -2.54 -4.76
N GLU A 37 7.89 -2.59 -5.00
CA GLU A 37 8.78 -1.45 -4.79
C GLU A 37 8.45 -0.28 -5.72
N GLN A 38 8.21 -0.55 -7.01
CA GLN A 38 8.00 0.52 -7.98
C GLN A 38 6.61 1.14 -7.96
N HIS A 39 5.56 0.35 -7.72
CA HIS A 39 4.17 0.83 -7.84
C HIS A 39 3.43 0.88 -6.52
N PHE A 40 3.70 -0.07 -5.62
CA PHE A 40 2.91 -0.25 -4.40
C PHE A 40 3.42 0.64 -3.26
N VAL A 41 4.74 0.77 -3.08
CA VAL A 41 5.34 1.60 -2.03
C VAL A 41 4.95 3.09 -2.16
N PRO A 42 5.03 3.73 -3.34
CA PRO A 42 4.58 5.12 -3.51
C PRO A 42 3.08 5.31 -3.26
N LEU A 43 2.28 4.27 -3.51
CA LEU A 43 0.83 4.28 -3.30
C LEU A 43 0.49 4.16 -1.82
N VAL A 44 1.17 3.26 -1.09
CA VAL A 44 1.04 3.13 0.37
C VAL A 44 1.47 4.40 1.08
N ILE A 45 2.57 5.05 0.67
CA ILE A 45 3.02 6.34 1.24
C ILE A 45 1.95 7.43 1.06
N ARG A 46 1.34 7.53 -0.13
CA ARG A 46 0.26 8.50 -0.39
C ARG A 46 -1.00 8.24 0.43
N LEU A 47 -1.35 6.96 0.65
CA LEU A 47 -2.50 6.59 1.49
C LEU A 47 -2.21 6.78 2.98
N ALA A 48 -0.99 6.52 3.43
CA ALA A 48 -0.57 6.64 4.82
C ALA A 48 -0.64 8.07 5.36
N SER A 49 -0.50 9.10 4.50
CA SER A 49 -0.61 10.50 4.95
C SER A 49 -2.04 10.95 5.26
N ARG A 50 -3.06 10.21 4.81
CA ARG A 50 -4.48 10.62 4.92
C ARG A 50 -5.31 9.77 5.89
N THR A 51 -5.09 8.45 6.02
CA THR A 51 -5.80 7.55 6.98
C THR A 51 -5.16 6.15 7.05
N SER A 52 -5.31 5.42 8.18
CA SER A 52 -5.12 3.97 8.58
C SER A 52 -4.23 2.96 7.80
N ALA A 53 -3.64 3.31 6.66
CA ALA A 53 -2.85 2.45 5.81
C ALA A 53 -1.47 2.07 6.40
N CYS A 54 -1.15 2.49 7.62
CA CYS A 54 0.06 2.08 8.34
C CYS A 54 0.24 0.55 8.39
N GLY A 55 -0.87 -0.20 8.43
CA GLY A 55 -0.84 -1.68 8.39
C GLY A 55 -0.36 -2.28 7.06
N LEU A 56 -0.46 -1.55 5.94
CA LEU A 56 0.03 -2.00 4.63
C LEU A 56 1.56 -2.00 4.56
N PHE A 57 2.22 -1.13 5.33
CA PHE A 57 3.69 -1.15 5.42
C PHE A 57 4.19 -2.48 5.94
N GLY A 58 3.58 -3.06 6.99
CA GLY A 58 4.02 -4.35 7.53
C GLY A 58 4.00 -5.50 6.52
N VAL A 59 3.01 -5.50 5.62
CA VAL A 59 2.86 -6.52 4.57
C VAL A 59 3.97 -6.42 3.54
N CYS A 60 4.28 -5.20 3.12
CA CYS A 60 5.32 -4.95 2.13
C CYS A 60 6.70 -5.08 2.76
N TYR A 61 6.88 -4.61 3.99
CA TYR A 61 8.16 -4.48 4.69
C TYR A 61 8.96 -5.77 4.68
N SER A 62 8.34 -6.93 4.90
CA SER A 62 9.05 -8.22 4.83
C SER A 62 9.72 -8.47 3.46
N ARG A 63 9.08 -8.01 2.38
CA ARG A 63 9.43 -8.27 0.98
C ARG A 63 10.26 -7.16 0.32
N LEU A 64 10.37 -6.00 0.96
CA LEU A 64 11.18 -4.88 0.47
C LEU A 64 12.68 -5.12 0.69
N SER A 65 13.47 -4.59 -0.22
CA SER A 65 14.93 -4.54 -0.12
C SER A 65 15.38 -3.64 1.04
N ALA A 66 16.58 -3.92 1.57
CA ALA A 66 17.19 -3.17 2.67
C ALA A 66 17.20 -1.62 2.49
N PRO A 67 17.51 -1.05 1.31
CA PRO A 67 17.47 0.40 1.12
C PRO A 67 16.05 0.97 1.28
N LEU A 68 15.02 0.29 0.77
CA LEU A 68 13.64 0.75 0.93
C LEU A 68 13.14 0.62 2.37
N LYS A 69 13.57 -0.42 3.08
CA LYS A 69 13.30 -0.56 4.53
C LYS A 69 13.88 0.58 5.35
N ALA A 70 15.03 1.13 4.92
CA ALA A 70 15.65 2.28 5.56
C ALA A 70 14.91 3.58 5.25
N GLU A 71 14.46 3.77 4.01
CA GLU A 71 13.60 4.90 3.61
C GLU A 71 12.28 4.94 4.41
N LEU A 72 11.68 3.77 4.69
CA LEU A 72 10.43 3.66 5.44
C LEU A 72 10.57 3.79 6.97
N ARG A 73 11.80 3.81 7.50
CA ARG A 73 12.08 3.99 8.93
C ARG A 73 12.37 5.45 9.32
N LYS A 74 12.45 6.35 8.35
CA LYS A 74 12.58 7.80 8.57
C LYS A 74 11.22 8.45 8.73
#